data_AF-A0A162ZL72-F1
#
_entry.id   AF-A0A162ZL72-F1
#
_cell.length_a   1.000
_cell.length_b   1.000
_cell.length_c   1.000
_cell.angle_alpha   90.00
_cell.angle_beta   90.00
_cell.angle_gamma   90.00
#
_symmetry.space_group_name_H-M   'P 1'
#
loop_
_entity.id
_entity.type
_entity.pdbx_description
1 polymer ?
#
loop_
_entity_poly.entity_id
_entity_poly.type
_entity_poly.pdbx_seq_one_letter_code
_entity_poly.pdbx_strand_id
1 'polypeptide(L)'
;MTDSPLPRIPLDPKEQPILDKLQAIRTQLELLKRDRSTYVRSQDVLQLYDQVIEQVMILNEIRVTKRLEQNKGKNHEPPAVYSYVSTAKRLLDHLKEAMFYSPKDLDGIGGHLKECRRYVDRGSEEYSPHLLTLLDARIKVCEETIAALRLNLSDLTPELTPKWDKLVSLLRSLAGCNARSKFPNEEVDAYAKELYELEEELRKDGIVAYESTGSTEDKLIEMAKKMQLNDAQSETPPTATTLISQLLRRNLLWVALIKEKQGRINPAFQDVYDKLLSIRNKLEKLSLTQAWSLRETDLWDFQRQLDRVDESRVDGNFFDALGRPAEIYEQRTLLYLLRKSYAIIYQLLLTSEPVSEALLPIYNQLTTLRKCLLEVKKLGGVSSPRELYPYSMKLNSIDNMRIDGKFMVGDEIPDGQGSVTQLLEECFDLAYELRNDAEDSSSAEAEATPQSETPSEPVVAES
;
A
#
# COMPACT_ATOMS: atom_id res chain seq x y z
N MET A 1 29.51 -7.63 14.49
CA MET A 1 30.30 -7.02 13.40
C MET A 1 30.00 -7.79 12.13
N THR A 2 29.62 -7.08 11.07
CA THR A 2 29.70 -7.54 9.67
C THR A 2 29.60 -6.27 8.82
N ASP A 3 30.74 -5.63 8.61
CA ASP A 3 30.87 -4.62 7.57
C ASP A 3 30.69 -5.28 6.20
N SER A 4 30.01 -4.58 5.30
CA SER A 4 30.30 -4.64 3.87
C SER A 4 30.19 -3.21 3.33
N PRO A 5 31.31 -2.57 2.95
CA PRO A 5 31.34 -1.15 2.62
C PRO A 5 31.29 -0.93 1.10
N LEU A 6 30.14 -0.51 0.59
CA LEU A 6 30.02 0.05 -0.76
C LEU A 6 29.23 1.36 -0.72
N PRO A 7 29.46 2.28 -1.68
CA PRO A 7 29.32 3.70 -1.42
C PRO A 7 27.86 4.09 -1.27
N ARG A 8 27.50 4.55 -0.07
CA ARG A 8 26.40 5.50 0.06
C ARG A 8 26.70 6.65 -0.90
N ILE A 9 25.67 7.17 -1.58
CA ILE A 9 25.76 8.48 -2.23
C ILE A 9 26.39 9.42 -1.19
N PRO A 10 27.53 10.07 -1.49
CA PRO A 10 28.21 10.88 -0.49
C PRO A 10 27.24 11.91 0.06
N LEU A 11 26.87 11.77 1.34
CA LEU A 11 26.21 12.85 2.05
C LEU A 11 27.11 14.08 1.89
N ASP A 12 26.50 15.23 1.65
CA ASP A 12 27.26 16.48 1.68
C ASP A 12 28.03 16.50 3.01
N PRO A 13 29.35 16.76 3.03
CA PRO A 13 30.12 16.80 4.27
C PRO A 13 29.53 17.72 5.35
N LYS A 14 28.68 18.69 4.97
CA LYS A 14 27.92 19.56 5.87
C LYS A 14 26.69 18.88 6.51
N GLU A 15 26.12 17.86 5.87
CA GLU A 15 24.97 17.10 6.38
C GLU A 15 25.37 15.95 7.32
N GLN A 16 26.60 15.42 7.19
CA GLN A 16 27.08 14.33 8.03
C GLN A 16 26.98 14.62 9.55
N PRO A 17 27.38 15.81 10.08
CA PRO A 17 27.21 16.15 11.49
C PRO A 17 25.75 16.19 11.96
N ILE A 18 24.82 16.54 11.05
CA ILE A 18 23.37 16.57 11.33
C ILE A 18 22.85 15.15 11.44
N LEU A 19 23.25 14.28 10.50
CA LEU A 19 22.91 12.86 10.52
C LEU A 19 23.43 12.16 11.78
N ASP A 20 24.63 12.49 12.24
CA ASP A 20 25.22 11.89 13.45
C ASP A 20 24.47 12.33 14.72
N LYS A 21 24.09 13.61 14.82
CA LYS A 21 23.24 14.12 15.91
C LYS A 21 21.83 13.48 15.89
N LEU A 22 21.18 13.39 14.73
CA LEU A 22 19.87 12.74 14.59
C LEU A 22 19.93 11.24 14.96
N GLN A 23 21.05 10.56 14.67
CA GLN A 23 21.29 9.20 15.14
C GLN A 23 21.45 9.12 16.67
N ALA A 24 22.17 10.06 17.28
CA ALA A 24 22.34 10.11 18.74
C ALA A 24 20.99 10.36 19.46
N ILE A 25 20.19 11.33 19.00
CA ILE A 25 18.84 11.62 19.53
C ILE A 25 17.94 10.38 19.40
N ARG A 26 17.98 9.71 18.25
CA ARG A 26 17.26 8.45 18.04
C ARG A 26 17.70 7.37 19.03
N THR A 27 19.00 7.22 19.30
CA THR A 27 19.49 6.26 20.29
C THR A 27 19.01 6.60 21.70
N GLN A 28 18.93 7.88 22.07
CA GLN A 28 18.36 8.32 23.34
C GLN A 28 16.86 7.98 23.44
N LEU A 29 16.07 8.22 22.38
CA LEU A 29 14.66 7.81 22.30
C LEU A 29 14.50 6.27 22.38
N GLU A 30 15.39 5.50 21.74
CA GLU A 30 15.38 4.03 21.84
C GLU A 30 15.72 3.52 23.25
N LEU A 31 16.56 4.25 24.00
CA LEU A 31 16.87 3.95 25.40
C LEU A 31 15.67 4.27 26.30
N LEU A 32 15.08 5.46 26.18
CA LEU A 32 13.85 5.84 26.91
C LEU A 32 12.71 4.85 26.67
N LYS A 33 12.52 4.37 25.42
CA LYS A 33 11.51 3.37 25.08
C LYS A 33 11.81 1.97 25.63
N ARG A 34 13.07 1.64 25.92
CA ARG A 34 13.49 0.34 26.45
C ARG A 34 13.50 0.29 27.98
N ASP A 35 13.63 1.43 28.64
CA ASP A 35 13.50 1.51 30.08
C ASP A 35 12.05 1.22 30.49
N ARG A 36 11.87 0.14 31.25
CA ARG A 36 10.57 -0.26 31.83
C ARG A 36 10.50 -0.01 33.33
N SER A 37 11.53 0.62 33.92
CA SER A 37 11.59 0.90 35.36
C SER A 37 10.80 2.14 35.76
N THR A 38 10.57 3.07 34.83
CA THR A 38 9.77 4.28 35.03
C THR A 38 8.90 4.58 33.81
N TYR A 39 7.76 5.25 34.01
CA TYR A 39 6.98 5.82 32.91
C TYR A 39 7.77 6.93 32.23
N VAL A 40 7.79 6.94 30.89
CA VAL A 40 8.44 7.99 30.09
C VAL A 40 7.76 9.33 30.36
N ARG A 41 8.51 10.35 30.79
CA ARG A 41 7.97 11.68 31.06
C ARG A 41 7.93 12.50 29.79
N SER A 42 6.81 13.17 29.52
CA SER A 42 6.60 13.97 28.32
C SER A 42 7.67 15.06 28.13
N GLN A 43 8.18 15.63 29.23
CA GLN A 43 9.29 16.61 29.20
C GLN A 43 10.58 16.04 28.60
N ASP A 44 10.94 14.79 28.92
CA ASP A 44 12.15 14.15 28.39
C ASP A 44 12.01 13.85 26.88
N VAL A 45 10.78 13.66 26.39
CA VAL A 45 10.48 13.46 24.97
C VAL A 45 10.48 14.80 24.21
N LEU A 46 9.87 15.85 24.77
CA LEU A 46 9.84 17.18 24.17
C LEU A 46 11.25 17.77 24.00
N GLN A 47 12.14 17.60 24.97
CA GLN A 47 13.54 18.02 24.83
C GLN A 47 14.27 17.34 23.66
N LEU A 48 13.91 16.10 23.33
CA LEU A 48 14.48 15.37 22.20
C LEU A 48 13.80 15.76 20.88
N TYR A 49 12.51 16.11 20.92
CA TYR A 49 11.79 16.70 19.79
C TYR A 49 12.41 18.03 19.36
N ASP A 50 12.63 18.95 20.30
CA ASP A 50 13.23 20.27 20.03
C ASP A 50 14.62 20.13 19.36
N GLN A 51 15.45 19.19 19.84
CA GLN A 51 16.74 18.88 19.21
C GLN A 51 16.62 18.33 17.78
N VAL A 52 15.56 17.58 17.46
CA VAL A 52 15.25 17.17 16.07
C VAL A 52 14.88 18.41 15.24
N ILE A 53 14.06 19.32 15.77
CA ILE A 53 13.67 20.55 15.06
C ILE A 53 14.92 21.40 14.75
N GLU A 54 15.83 21.61 15.71
CA GLU A 54 17.10 22.31 15.47
C GLU A 54 17.91 21.67 14.33
N GLN A 55 18.02 20.35 14.31
CA GLN A 55 18.76 19.64 13.24
C GLN A 55 18.05 19.76 11.89
N VAL A 56 16.71 19.76 11.87
CA VAL A 56 15.89 19.97 10.67
C VAL A 56 15.97 21.41 10.17
N MET A 57 16.13 22.42 11.05
CA MET A 57 16.38 23.81 10.66
C MET A 57 17.70 23.92 9.86
N ILE A 58 18.81 23.45 10.44
CA ILE A 58 20.13 23.48 9.80
C ILE A 58 20.12 22.71 8.47
N LEU A 59 19.41 21.57 8.42
CA LEU A 59 19.27 20.79 7.20
C LEU A 59 18.52 21.54 6.10
N ASN A 60 17.46 22.27 6.44
CA ASN A 60 16.70 23.11 5.50
C ASN A 60 17.56 24.25 4.92
N GLU A 61 18.44 24.85 5.72
CA GLU A 61 19.36 25.90 5.29
C GLU A 61 20.41 25.38 4.29
N ILE A 62 20.98 24.20 4.54
CA ILE A 62 21.92 23.55 3.60
C ILE A 62 21.20 23.16 2.30
N ARG A 63 19.97 22.64 2.42
CA ARG A 63 19.21 22.10 1.28
C ARG A 63 18.41 23.13 0.48
N VAL A 64 18.56 24.45 0.70
CA VAL A 64 17.83 25.49 -0.06
C VAL A 64 17.90 25.28 -1.58
N THR A 65 19.06 24.88 -2.11
CA THR A 65 19.29 24.63 -3.54
C THR A 65 19.00 23.19 -3.99
N LYS A 66 18.68 22.28 -3.05
CA LYS A 66 18.60 20.81 -3.25
C LYS A 66 17.40 20.17 -2.52
N ARG A 67 16.32 20.90 -2.26
CA ARG A 67 15.18 20.44 -1.41
C ARG A 67 14.55 19.10 -1.84
N LEU A 68 14.72 18.71 -3.11
CA LEU A 68 14.25 17.45 -3.68
C LEU A 68 15.10 16.22 -3.27
N GLU A 69 16.29 16.41 -2.68
CA GLU A 69 17.21 15.34 -2.27
C GLU A 69 16.86 14.77 -0.86
N GLN A 70 16.19 13.61 -0.85
CA GLN A 70 16.00 12.65 0.27
C GLN A 70 16.05 13.14 1.75
N ASN A 71 14.89 13.37 2.37
CA ASN A 71 14.70 13.39 3.83
C ASN A 71 14.47 11.96 4.43
N LYS A 72 14.47 11.76 5.76
CA LYS A 72 14.05 10.53 6.53
C LYS A 72 13.45 10.93 7.92
N GLY A 73 12.30 10.39 8.37
CA GLY A 73 11.57 10.78 9.61
C GLY A 73 10.48 9.80 10.14
N LYS A 74 9.95 10.05 11.37
CA LYS A 74 8.96 9.28 12.21
C LYS A 74 8.41 10.16 13.36
N ASN A 75 7.20 10.03 13.97
CA ASN A 75 5.90 9.36 13.64
C ASN A 75 4.72 10.38 13.90
N HIS A 76 3.47 10.08 13.45
CA HIS A 76 2.13 10.69 13.74
C HIS A 76 1.80 12.19 13.85
N GLU A 77 2.76 13.08 13.75
CA GLU A 77 2.53 14.47 13.32
C GLU A 77 2.87 14.56 11.78
N PRO A 78 3.46 15.64 11.19
CA PRO A 78 4.09 15.56 9.87
C PRO A 78 4.91 14.28 9.59
N PRO A 79 5.52 13.63 10.59
CA PRO A 79 6.25 12.39 10.36
C PRO A 79 5.46 11.09 10.03
N ALA A 80 4.13 10.98 10.22
CA ALA A 80 3.37 9.82 9.69
C ALA A 80 3.09 9.99 8.19
N VAL A 81 2.59 11.18 7.83
CA VAL A 81 2.48 11.63 6.44
C VAL A 81 3.83 11.43 5.72
N TYR A 82 4.93 11.73 6.40
CA TYR A 82 6.27 11.48 5.90
C TYR A 82 6.57 10.00 5.56
N SER A 83 6.22 9.03 6.41
CA SER A 83 6.48 7.60 6.17
C SER A 83 5.65 7.07 4.99
N TYR A 84 4.39 7.49 4.94
CA TYR A 84 3.49 7.25 3.82
C TYR A 84 4.08 7.83 2.52
N VAL A 85 4.43 9.13 2.49
CA VAL A 85 5.03 9.80 1.32
C VAL A 85 6.38 9.16 0.97
N SER A 86 7.17 8.70 1.93
CA SER A 86 8.44 8.00 1.67
C SER A 86 8.24 6.63 1.04
N THR A 87 7.19 5.90 1.43
CA THR A 87 6.83 4.62 0.82
C THR A 87 6.24 4.84 -0.59
N ALA A 88 5.40 5.86 -0.77
CA ALA A 88 4.91 6.31 -2.07
C ALA A 88 6.07 6.68 -3.01
N LYS A 89 7.05 7.46 -2.53
CA LYS A 89 8.27 7.82 -3.27
C LYS A 89 9.02 6.57 -3.76
N ARG A 90 9.26 5.58 -2.89
CA ARG A 90 9.90 4.31 -3.26
C ARG A 90 9.09 3.53 -4.30
N LEU A 91 7.78 3.48 -4.16
CA LEU A 91 6.92 2.85 -5.16
C LEU A 91 7.00 3.56 -6.51
N LEU A 92 6.97 4.90 -6.54
CA LEU A 92 7.08 5.69 -7.77
C LEU A 92 8.46 5.54 -8.44
N ASP A 93 9.55 5.53 -7.66
CA ASP A 93 10.89 5.18 -8.16
C ASP A 93 10.86 3.81 -8.86
N HIS A 94 10.24 2.81 -8.21
CA HIS A 94 10.10 1.48 -8.77
C HIS A 94 9.13 1.38 -9.96
N LEU A 95 8.10 2.22 -10.06
CA LEU A 95 7.25 2.27 -11.26
C LEU A 95 8.02 2.87 -12.44
N LYS A 96 8.85 3.89 -12.19
CA LYS A 96 9.76 4.49 -13.16
C LYS A 96 10.81 3.50 -13.65
N GLU A 97 11.43 2.76 -12.73
CA GLU A 97 12.35 1.66 -13.05
C GLU A 97 11.63 0.50 -13.77
N ALA A 98 10.39 0.21 -13.37
CA ALA A 98 9.61 -0.88 -13.95
C ALA A 98 9.27 -0.63 -15.42
N MET A 99 8.81 0.57 -15.77
CA MET A 99 8.12 0.85 -17.03
C MET A 99 7.00 -0.17 -17.33
N PHE A 100 6.27 -0.61 -16.28
CA PHE A 100 5.02 -1.35 -16.39
C PHE A 100 4.06 -1.01 -15.24
N TYR A 101 3.08 -0.17 -15.52
CA TYR A 101 2.09 0.32 -14.57
C TYR A 101 0.84 0.78 -15.32
N SER A 102 -0.31 0.64 -14.67
CA SER A 102 -1.60 1.15 -15.15
C SER A 102 -1.79 2.61 -14.71
N PRO A 103 -2.63 3.40 -15.40
CA PRO A 103 -3.05 4.72 -14.92
C PRO A 103 -3.64 4.67 -13.49
N LYS A 104 -4.36 3.61 -13.17
CA LYS A 104 -5.00 3.38 -11.85
C LYS A 104 -3.98 3.31 -10.70
N ASP A 105 -2.79 2.76 -10.94
CA ASP A 105 -1.72 2.74 -9.93
C ASP A 105 -1.28 4.19 -9.58
N LEU A 106 -1.22 5.08 -10.58
CA LEU A 106 -0.83 6.48 -10.43
C LEU A 106 -1.95 7.32 -9.80
N ASP A 107 -3.20 7.04 -10.16
CA ASP A 107 -4.37 7.72 -9.60
C ASP A 107 -4.56 7.38 -8.12
N GLY A 108 -4.35 6.12 -7.74
CA GLY A 108 -4.36 5.67 -6.35
C GLY A 108 -3.31 6.37 -5.50
N ILE A 109 -2.05 6.47 -5.96
CA ILE A 109 -1.01 7.20 -5.22
C ILE A 109 -1.27 8.71 -5.22
N GLY A 110 -1.67 9.27 -6.37
CA GLY A 110 -1.94 10.70 -6.52
C GLY A 110 -3.13 11.23 -5.73
N GLY A 111 -4.16 10.41 -5.50
CA GLY A 111 -5.32 10.76 -4.66
C GLY A 111 -4.91 11.02 -3.20
N HIS A 112 -4.26 10.04 -2.59
CA HIS A 112 -3.78 10.13 -1.21
C HIS A 112 -2.68 11.21 -1.02
N LEU A 113 -1.82 11.47 -2.02
CA LEU A 113 -0.86 12.59 -1.94
C LEU A 113 -1.56 13.96 -1.86
N LYS A 114 -2.69 14.15 -2.56
CA LYS A 114 -3.53 15.36 -2.41
C LYS A 114 -4.18 15.45 -1.04
N GLU A 115 -4.47 14.31 -0.42
CA GLU A 115 -4.98 14.27 0.95
C GLU A 115 -3.88 14.66 1.95
N CYS A 116 -2.68 14.09 1.80
CA CYS A 116 -1.48 14.47 2.56
C CYS A 116 -1.22 15.98 2.47
N ARG A 117 -1.33 16.56 1.26
CA ARG A 117 -1.25 18.01 1.04
C ARG A 117 -2.23 18.77 1.93
N ARG A 118 -3.52 18.39 1.91
CA ARG A 118 -4.57 19.00 2.76
C ARG A 118 -4.36 18.81 4.26
N TYR A 119 -3.67 17.76 4.71
CA TYR A 119 -3.27 17.61 6.11
C TYR A 119 -2.13 18.58 6.47
N VAL A 120 -1.10 18.67 5.62
CA VAL A 120 0.02 19.61 5.77
C VAL A 120 -0.46 21.07 5.80
N ASP A 121 -1.38 21.44 4.91
CA ASP A 121 -1.93 22.79 4.83
C ASP A 121 -2.72 23.15 6.11
N ARG A 122 -3.51 22.21 6.66
CA ARG A 122 -4.27 22.40 7.90
C ARG A 122 -3.40 22.45 9.15
N GLY A 123 -2.33 21.66 9.20
CA GLY A 123 -1.37 21.63 10.31
C GLY A 123 -0.37 22.80 10.31
N SER A 124 -0.54 23.80 9.44
CA SER A 124 0.41 24.91 9.28
C SER A 124 0.52 25.84 10.49
N GLU A 125 -0.50 25.89 11.34
CA GLU A 125 -0.50 26.65 12.61
C GLU A 125 -0.06 25.79 13.82
N GLU A 126 -0.08 24.46 13.68
CA GLU A 126 0.15 23.50 14.78
C GLU A 126 1.60 22.96 14.80
N TYR A 127 2.23 22.78 13.63
CA TYR A 127 3.55 22.14 13.51
C TYR A 127 4.66 23.08 13.04
N SER A 128 5.90 22.72 13.37
CA SER A 128 7.10 23.47 12.95
C SER A 128 7.16 23.67 11.42
N PRO A 129 7.26 24.91 10.91
CA PRO A 129 7.38 25.20 9.47
C PRO A 129 8.56 24.48 8.79
N HIS A 130 9.60 24.14 9.55
CA HIS A 130 10.76 23.42 9.05
C HIS A 130 10.47 21.94 8.76
N LEU A 131 9.60 21.29 9.54
CA LEU A 131 9.10 19.93 9.23
C LEU A 131 8.19 19.96 8.00
N LEU A 132 7.27 20.93 7.94
CA LEU A 132 6.34 21.10 6.82
C LEU A 132 7.10 21.34 5.51
N THR A 133 8.19 22.12 5.53
CA THR A 133 9.08 22.33 4.37
C THR A 133 9.70 21.02 3.84
N LEU A 134 10.18 20.14 4.73
CA LEU A 134 10.76 18.84 4.33
C LEU A 134 9.72 17.88 3.74
N LEU A 135 8.46 18.00 4.18
CA LEU A 135 7.36 17.17 3.75
C LEU A 135 6.77 17.66 2.43
N ASP A 136 6.53 18.96 2.29
CA ASP A 136 6.11 19.62 1.04
C ASP A 136 7.05 19.26 -0.13
N ALA A 137 8.35 19.45 0.08
CA ALA A 137 9.36 19.12 -0.93
C ALA A 137 9.31 17.64 -1.35
N ARG A 138 8.99 16.73 -0.42
CA ARG A 138 8.89 15.29 -0.73
C ARG A 138 7.58 14.92 -1.44
N ILE A 139 6.45 15.54 -1.06
CA ILE A 139 5.17 15.39 -1.78
C ILE A 139 5.36 15.89 -3.22
N LYS A 140 6.04 17.03 -3.40
CA LYS A 140 6.34 17.60 -4.72
C LYS A 140 7.17 16.64 -5.59
N VAL A 141 8.23 16.02 -5.07
CA VAL A 141 8.98 14.97 -5.80
C VAL A 141 8.07 13.83 -6.27
N CYS A 142 7.11 13.42 -5.44
CA CYS A 142 6.16 12.37 -5.80
C CYS A 142 5.17 12.84 -6.89
N GLU A 143 4.66 14.07 -6.79
CA GLU A 143 3.78 14.69 -7.79
C GLU A 143 4.48 14.86 -9.14
N GLU A 144 5.73 15.35 -9.16
CA GLU A 144 6.58 15.47 -10.36
C GLU A 144 6.85 14.09 -10.98
N THR A 145 7.12 13.07 -10.15
CA THR A 145 7.32 11.70 -10.64
C THR A 145 6.02 11.13 -11.23
N ILE A 146 4.86 11.34 -10.61
CA ILE A 146 3.55 10.95 -11.17
C ILE A 146 3.29 11.67 -12.50
N ALA A 147 3.61 12.97 -12.62
CA ALA A 147 3.45 13.71 -13.85
C ALA A 147 4.29 13.12 -14.99
N ALA A 148 5.57 12.79 -14.72
CA ALA A 148 6.44 12.12 -15.69
C ALA A 148 5.92 10.71 -16.07
N LEU A 149 5.44 9.93 -15.10
CA LEU A 149 4.88 8.59 -15.36
C LEU A 149 3.57 8.64 -16.16
N ARG A 150 2.73 9.66 -15.95
CA ARG A 150 1.52 9.91 -16.76
C ARG A 150 1.88 10.37 -18.17
N LEU A 151 2.89 11.23 -18.33
CA LEU A 151 3.38 11.67 -19.63
C LEU A 151 3.91 10.48 -20.47
N ASN A 152 4.59 9.53 -19.83
CA ASN A 152 4.99 8.28 -20.48
C ASN A 152 3.82 7.40 -20.95
N LEU A 153 2.57 7.67 -20.55
CA LEU A 153 1.37 6.96 -21.00
C LEU A 153 0.47 7.82 -21.89
N SER A 154 0.82 9.08 -22.19
CA SER A 154 -0.10 10.05 -22.79
C SER A 154 -0.49 9.75 -24.24
N ASP A 155 0.29 8.92 -24.94
CA ASP A 155 0.03 8.46 -26.32
C ASP A 155 -0.91 7.23 -26.38
N LEU A 156 -1.23 6.61 -25.23
CA LEU A 156 -2.13 5.46 -25.19
C LEU A 156 -3.58 5.89 -25.49
N THR A 157 -4.12 5.44 -26.61
CA THR A 157 -5.51 5.68 -26.99
C THR A 157 -6.49 4.84 -26.14
N PRO A 158 -7.80 5.17 -26.12
CA PRO A 158 -8.81 4.36 -25.43
C PRO A 158 -8.88 2.89 -25.89
N GLU A 159 -8.49 2.60 -27.13
CA GLU A 159 -8.47 1.25 -27.71
C GLU A 159 -7.21 0.46 -27.31
N LEU A 160 -6.07 1.15 -27.14
CA LEU A 160 -4.79 0.55 -26.78
C LEU A 160 -4.59 0.43 -25.26
N THR A 161 -5.23 1.30 -24.47
CA THR A 161 -5.15 1.28 -22.99
C THR A 161 -5.55 -0.07 -22.38
N PRO A 162 -6.65 -0.75 -22.79
CA PRO A 162 -6.99 -2.08 -22.30
C PRO A 162 -5.94 -3.14 -22.61
N LYS A 163 -5.28 -3.05 -23.78
CA LYS A 163 -4.22 -3.98 -24.19
C LYS A 163 -2.95 -3.79 -23.34
N TRP A 164 -2.59 -2.53 -23.06
CA TRP A 164 -1.53 -2.18 -22.11
C TRP A 164 -1.84 -2.70 -20.69
N ASP A 165 -3.03 -2.39 -20.15
CA ASP A 165 -3.45 -2.86 -18.82
C ASP A 165 -3.44 -4.39 -18.71
N LYS A 166 -3.84 -5.11 -19.77
CA LYS A 166 -3.77 -6.58 -19.79
C LYS A 166 -2.32 -7.10 -19.81
N LEU A 167 -1.40 -6.48 -20.58
CA LEU A 167 0.03 -6.80 -20.53
C LEU A 167 0.68 -6.51 -19.16
N VAL A 168 0.27 -5.44 -18.47
CA VAL A 168 0.70 -5.14 -17.10
C VAL A 168 0.18 -6.18 -16.12
N SER A 169 -1.10 -6.58 -16.26
CA SER A 169 -1.75 -7.60 -15.43
C SER A 169 -1.07 -8.97 -15.59
N LEU A 170 -0.91 -9.45 -16.83
CA LEU A 170 -0.24 -10.73 -17.13
C LEU A 170 1.17 -10.78 -16.52
N LEU A 171 1.98 -9.73 -16.69
CA LEU A 171 3.34 -9.68 -16.15
C LEU A 171 3.35 -9.77 -14.61
N ARG A 172 2.42 -9.06 -13.94
CA ARG A 172 2.27 -9.10 -12.47
C ARG A 172 1.84 -10.48 -11.98
N SER A 173 0.89 -11.11 -12.66
CA SER A 173 0.40 -12.46 -12.31
C SER A 173 1.46 -13.52 -12.50
N LEU A 174 2.14 -13.53 -13.67
CA LEU A 174 3.25 -14.44 -13.98
C LEU A 174 4.41 -14.31 -12.98
N ALA A 175 4.77 -13.09 -12.59
CA ALA A 175 5.78 -12.86 -11.54
C ALA A 175 5.32 -13.38 -10.17
N GLY A 176 4.04 -13.26 -9.84
CA GLY A 176 3.43 -13.87 -8.65
C GLY A 176 3.44 -15.39 -8.66
N CYS A 177 3.17 -16.02 -9.82
CA CYS A 177 3.29 -17.47 -10.00
C CYS A 177 4.72 -17.98 -9.75
N ASN A 178 5.74 -17.26 -10.25
CA ASN A 178 7.14 -17.63 -10.05
C ASN A 178 7.59 -17.60 -8.57
N ALA A 179 6.96 -16.76 -7.75
CA ALA A 179 7.27 -16.60 -6.33
C ALA A 179 6.40 -17.48 -5.39
N ARG A 180 5.66 -18.47 -5.91
CA ARG A 180 4.91 -19.44 -5.08
C ARG A 180 5.82 -20.57 -4.62
N SER A 181 5.49 -21.17 -3.47
CA SER A 181 6.23 -22.32 -2.91
C SER A 181 6.19 -23.56 -3.80
N LYS A 182 5.16 -23.70 -4.64
CA LYS A 182 5.07 -24.67 -5.73
C LYS A 182 4.71 -23.91 -7.01
N PHE A 183 5.50 -24.10 -8.06
CA PHE A 183 5.27 -23.46 -9.35
C PHE A 183 3.96 -23.94 -10.00
N PRO A 184 2.99 -23.06 -10.30
CA PRO A 184 1.66 -23.46 -10.79
C PRO A 184 1.65 -23.55 -12.32
N ASN A 185 2.15 -24.68 -12.87
CA ASN A 185 2.28 -24.86 -14.33
C ASN A 185 0.99 -24.56 -15.11
N GLU A 186 -0.14 -25.15 -14.72
CA GLU A 186 -1.44 -24.98 -15.41
C GLU A 186 -1.90 -23.51 -15.48
N GLU A 187 -1.68 -22.74 -14.42
CA GLU A 187 -2.03 -21.32 -14.35
C GLU A 187 -1.08 -20.46 -15.18
N VAL A 188 0.21 -20.80 -15.19
CA VAL A 188 1.21 -20.16 -16.07
C VAL A 188 0.95 -20.50 -17.54
N ASP A 189 0.46 -21.69 -17.86
CA ASP A 189 0.03 -22.08 -19.20
C ASP A 189 -1.23 -21.33 -19.65
N ALA A 190 -2.19 -21.12 -18.74
CA ALA A 190 -3.36 -20.28 -19.00
C ALA A 190 -2.97 -18.82 -19.30
N TYR A 191 -2.13 -18.20 -18.46
CA TYR A 191 -1.63 -16.84 -18.71
C TYR A 191 -0.75 -16.74 -19.96
N ALA A 192 0.05 -17.77 -20.26
CA ALA A 192 0.81 -17.82 -21.51
C ALA A 192 -0.12 -17.87 -22.73
N LYS A 193 -1.21 -18.63 -22.68
CA LYS A 193 -2.22 -18.67 -23.75
C LYS A 193 -2.88 -17.30 -23.95
N GLU A 194 -3.33 -16.65 -22.87
CA GLU A 194 -3.89 -15.30 -22.93
C GLU A 194 -2.91 -14.26 -23.51
N LEU A 195 -1.61 -14.42 -23.23
CA LEU A 195 -0.56 -13.56 -23.78
C LEU A 195 -0.38 -13.75 -25.29
N TYR A 196 -0.42 -14.99 -25.79
CA TYR A 196 -0.34 -15.27 -27.23
C TYR A 196 -1.60 -14.81 -27.98
N GLU A 197 -2.79 -14.96 -27.37
CA GLU A 197 -4.03 -14.40 -27.94
C GLU A 197 -3.94 -12.86 -28.06
N LEU A 198 -3.40 -12.19 -27.05
CA LEU A 198 -3.17 -10.74 -27.08
C LEU A 198 -2.06 -10.33 -28.07
N GLU A 199 -1.03 -11.15 -28.28
CA GLU A 199 -0.01 -10.93 -29.33
C GLU A 199 -0.64 -10.97 -30.75
N GLU A 200 -1.55 -11.91 -31.00
CA GLU A 200 -2.29 -12.00 -32.27
C GLU A 200 -3.24 -10.80 -32.46
N GLU A 201 -3.85 -10.27 -31.40
CA GLU A 201 -4.64 -9.04 -31.46
C GLU A 201 -3.79 -7.80 -31.73
N LEU A 202 -2.64 -7.67 -31.07
CA LEU A 202 -1.72 -6.54 -31.25
C LEU A 202 -1.11 -6.51 -32.65
N ARG A 203 -0.86 -7.68 -33.25
CA ARG A 203 -0.39 -7.78 -34.63
C ARG A 203 -1.36 -7.16 -35.64
N LYS A 204 -2.68 -7.19 -35.36
CA LYS A 204 -3.71 -6.55 -36.21
C LYS A 204 -3.61 -5.03 -36.18
N ASP A 205 -3.14 -4.46 -35.07
CA ASP A 205 -2.85 -3.03 -34.92
C ASP A 205 -1.46 -2.64 -35.50
N GLY A 206 -0.72 -3.59 -36.09
CA GLY A 206 0.65 -3.40 -36.54
C GLY A 206 1.71 -3.43 -35.42
N ILE A 207 1.32 -3.77 -34.19
CA ILE A 207 2.22 -3.81 -33.03
C ILE A 207 2.80 -5.23 -32.89
N VAL A 208 4.10 -5.39 -33.12
CA VAL A 208 4.78 -6.71 -33.09
C VAL A 208 5.82 -6.82 -31.98
N ALA A 209 5.95 -8.02 -31.42
CA ALA A 209 6.95 -8.31 -30.40
C ALA A 209 8.38 -8.36 -30.96
N TYR A 210 8.60 -8.74 -32.21
CA TYR A 210 9.95 -8.78 -32.81
C TYR A 210 9.84 -8.33 -34.26
N GLU A 211 10.79 -7.52 -34.71
CA GLU A 211 10.89 -7.15 -36.13
C GLU A 211 11.63 -8.24 -36.92
N SER A 212 12.51 -9.00 -36.25
CA SER A 212 13.14 -10.18 -36.84
C SER A 212 12.18 -11.36 -36.96
N THR A 213 12.04 -11.86 -38.19
CA THR A 213 11.39 -13.13 -38.51
C THR A 213 12.34 -14.33 -38.38
N GLY A 214 13.56 -14.10 -37.91
CA GLY A 214 14.63 -15.09 -37.77
C GLY A 214 14.41 -16.11 -36.64
N SER A 215 15.49 -16.81 -36.31
CA SER A 215 15.54 -17.82 -35.25
C SER A 215 15.26 -17.23 -33.87
N THR A 216 15.04 -18.11 -32.88
CA THR A 216 14.95 -17.71 -31.47
C THR A 216 16.17 -16.91 -31.00
N GLU A 217 17.34 -17.21 -31.55
CA GLU A 217 18.60 -16.54 -31.22
C GLU A 217 18.69 -15.14 -31.85
N ASP A 218 18.20 -14.96 -33.08
CA ASP A 218 18.09 -13.63 -33.71
C ASP A 218 17.16 -12.70 -32.89
N LYS A 219 16.04 -13.24 -32.39
CA LYS A 219 15.10 -12.51 -31.52
C LYS A 219 15.71 -12.17 -30.17
N LEU A 220 16.54 -13.05 -29.60
CA LEU A 220 17.31 -12.78 -28.37
C LEU A 220 18.38 -11.70 -28.59
N ILE A 221 19.04 -11.67 -29.75
CA ILE A 221 20.02 -10.64 -30.11
C ILE A 221 19.34 -9.28 -30.36
N GLU A 222 18.20 -9.25 -31.05
CA GLU A 222 17.35 -8.05 -31.20
C GLU A 222 16.93 -7.53 -29.82
N MET A 223 16.53 -8.43 -28.93
CA MET A 223 16.11 -8.11 -27.56
C MET A 223 17.22 -7.52 -26.71
N ALA A 224 18.43 -8.12 -26.72
CA ALA A 224 19.57 -7.61 -25.97
C ALA A 224 19.96 -6.20 -26.42
N LYS A 225 19.99 -5.94 -27.73
CA LYS A 225 20.28 -4.61 -28.30
C LYS A 225 19.21 -3.58 -27.93
N LYS A 226 17.92 -3.92 -28.04
CA LYS A 226 16.81 -3.00 -27.72
C LYS A 226 16.63 -2.76 -26.23
N MET A 227 17.11 -3.64 -25.36
CA MET A 227 17.17 -3.37 -23.91
C MET A 227 18.28 -2.36 -23.57
N GLN A 228 19.48 -2.50 -24.14
CA GLN A 228 20.61 -1.58 -23.86
C GLN A 228 20.36 -0.15 -24.37
N LEU A 229 19.59 0.02 -25.45
CA LEU A 229 19.26 1.34 -26.00
C LEU A 229 18.27 2.15 -25.15
N ASN A 230 17.52 1.50 -24.25
CA ASN A 230 16.48 2.15 -23.45
C ASN A 230 17.00 2.86 -22.18
N ASP A 231 18.26 2.65 -21.79
CA ASP A 231 18.87 3.37 -20.65
C ASP A 231 19.22 4.84 -21.00
N ALA A 232 19.21 5.20 -22.28
CA ALA A 232 19.25 6.58 -22.72
C ALA A 232 17.89 7.25 -22.50
N GLN A 233 17.79 8.12 -21.49
CA GLN A 233 16.60 8.93 -21.22
C GLN A 233 16.35 9.90 -22.39
N SER A 234 15.46 9.50 -23.30
CA SER A 234 14.90 10.39 -24.31
C SER A 234 14.05 11.47 -23.65
N GLU A 235 14.25 12.73 -24.03
CA GLU A 235 13.39 13.84 -23.59
C GLU A 235 11.97 13.73 -24.16
N THR A 236 11.79 12.99 -25.26
CA THR A 236 10.46 12.76 -25.87
C THR A 236 9.77 11.53 -25.26
N PRO A 237 8.47 11.61 -24.93
CA PRO A 237 7.70 10.45 -24.49
C PRO A 237 7.68 9.35 -25.55
N PRO A 238 7.73 8.06 -25.15
CA PRO A 238 7.65 6.94 -26.09
C PRO A 238 6.24 6.81 -26.69
N THR A 239 6.17 6.44 -27.97
CA THR A 239 4.88 6.19 -28.62
C THR A 239 4.19 4.93 -28.08
N ALA A 240 2.85 4.87 -28.18
CA ALA A 240 2.03 3.74 -27.75
C ALA A 240 2.51 2.41 -28.35
N THR A 241 2.81 2.38 -29.66
CA THR A 241 3.40 1.22 -30.35
C THR A 241 4.72 0.79 -29.73
N THR A 242 5.58 1.73 -29.35
CA THR A 242 6.88 1.46 -28.72
C THR A 242 6.69 0.89 -27.31
N LEU A 243 5.85 1.51 -26.49
CA LEU A 243 5.52 1.05 -25.14
C LEU A 243 4.98 -0.39 -25.16
N ILE A 244 3.96 -0.64 -25.97
CA ILE A 244 3.25 -1.92 -25.99
C ILE A 244 4.13 -3.02 -26.56
N SER A 245 4.87 -2.79 -27.65
CA SER A 245 5.82 -3.77 -28.19
C SER A 245 6.95 -4.11 -27.20
N GLN A 246 7.47 -3.12 -26.47
CA GLN A 246 8.46 -3.35 -25.40
C GLN A 246 7.89 -4.16 -24.23
N LEU A 247 6.67 -3.88 -23.78
CA LEU A 247 6.06 -4.64 -22.68
C LEU A 247 5.66 -6.05 -23.11
N LEU A 248 5.23 -6.25 -24.36
CA LEU A 248 4.95 -7.55 -24.96
C LEU A 248 6.23 -8.41 -25.04
N ARG A 249 7.34 -7.88 -25.55
CA ARG A 249 8.69 -8.51 -25.52
C ARG A 249 9.05 -8.99 -24.12
N ARG A 250 8.85 -8.13 -23.11
CA ARG A 250 9.19 -8.42 -21.72
C ARG A 250 8.33 -9.51 -21.10
N ASN A 251 7.04 -9.57 -21.45
CA ASN A 251 6.11 -10.63 -21.06
C ASN A 251 6.50 -11.97 -21.68
N LEU A 252 6.73 -12.02 -22.99
CA LEU A 252 7.09 -13.26 -23.71
C LEU A 252 8.38 -13.88 -23.18
N LEU A 253 9.44 -13.08 -22.99
CA LEU A 253 10.66 -13.57 -22.34
C LEU A 253 10.40 -14.04 -20.91
N TRP A 254 9.54 -13.35 -20.15
CA TRP A 254 9.26 -13.72 -18.78
C TRP A 254 8.57 -15.10 -18.70
N VAL A 255 7.57 -15.36 -19.55
CA VAL A 255 6.94 -16.68 -19.67
C VAL A 255 7.97 -17.77 -19.97
N ALA A 256 8.88 -17.54 -20.92
CA ALA A 256 9.92 -18.52 -21.26
C ALA A 256 10.85 -18.81 -20.07
N LEU A 257 11.38 -17.78 -19.41
CA LEU A 257 12.29 -17.91 -18.28
C LEU A 257 11.63 -18.61 -17.08
N ILE A 258 10.40 -18.22 -16.70
CA ILE A 258 9.75 -18.85 -15.53
C ILE A 258 9.36 -20.31 -15.79
N LYS A 259 9.04 -20.69 -17.04
CA LYS A 259 8.75 -22.08 -17.41
C LYS A 259 9.99 -22.97 -17.36
N GLU A 260 11.16 -22.43 -17.71
CA GLU A 260 12.45 -23.11 -17.61
C GLU A 260 12.90 -23.25 -16.14
N LYS A 261 12.93 -22.14 -15.39
CA LYS A 261 13.52 -22.07 -14.04
C LYS A 261 12.57 -22.53 -12.94
N GLN A 262 11.25 -22.38 -13.13
CA GLN A 262 10.18 -22.83 -12.22
C GLN A 262 10.37 -22.40 -10.74
N GLY A 263 10.66 -21.12 -10.51
CA GLY A 263 10.92 -20.57 -9.18
C GLY A 263 12.27 -20.93 -8.54
N ARG A 264 13.11 -21.75 -9.20
CA ARG A 264 14.48 -22.03 -8.74
C ARG A 264 15.34 -20.79 -8.95
N ILE A 265 16.12 -20.41 -7.95
CA ILE A 265 17.01 -19.24 -7.96
C ILE A 265 18.46 -19.73 -7.96
N ASN A 266 19.36 -19.03 -8.66
CA ASN A 266 20.79 -19.30 -8.58
C ASN A 266 21.27 -19.19 -7.11
N PRO A 267 21.98 -20.19 -6.56
CA PRO A 267 22.45 -20.18 -5.16
C PRO A 267 23.18 -18.91 -4.73
N ALA A 268 23.85 -18.22 -5.66
CA ALA A 268 24.53 -16.94 -5.43
C ALA A 268 23.61 -15.80 -4.95
N PHE A 269 22.29 -15.89 -5.20
CA PHE A 269 21.27 -14.91 -4.82
C PHE A 269 20.24 -15.44 -3.82
N GLN A 270 20.40 -16.68 -3.35
CA GLN A 270 19.42 -17.39 -2.51
C GLN A 270 19.15 -16.64 -1.18
N ASP A 271 20.19 -16.15 -0.50
CA ASP A 271 20.06 -15.41 0.76
C ASP A 271 19.21 -14.13 0.62
N VAL A 272 19.37 -13.41 -0.49
CA VAL A 272 18.60 -12.19 -0.78
C VAL A 272 17.16 -12.54 -1.12
N TYR A 273 16.96 -13.60 -1.91
CA TYR A 273 15.64 -14.13 -2.26
C TYR A 273 14.86 -14.57 -1.02
N ASP A 274 15.43 -15.41 -0.17
CA ASP A 274 14.77 -15.94 1.03
C ASP A 274 14.44 -14.85 2.05
N LYS A 275 15.32 -13.84 2.18
CA LYS A 275 15.06 -12.66 3.00
C LYS A 275 13.86 -11.86 2.49
N LEU A 276 13.82 -11.54 1.19
CA LEU A 276 12.70 -10.80 0.57
C LEU A 276 11.40 -11.61 0.60
N LEU A 277 11.48 -12.93 0.36
CA LEU A 277 10.36 -13.86 0.43
C LEU A 277 9.79 -13.93 1.86
N SER A 278 10.66 -14.01 2.88
CA SER A 278 10.26 -13.99 4.30
C SER A 278 9.56 -12.69 4.69
N ILE A 279 10.08 -11.54 4.26
CA ILE A 279 9.47 -10.22 4.47
C ILE A 279 8.08 -10.17 3.83
N ARG A 280 7.99 -10.51 2.54
CA ARG A 280 6.74 -10.53 1.77
C ARG A 280 5.68 -11.42 2.44
N ASN A 281 6.03 -12.66 2.80
CA ASN A 281 5.10 -13.60 3.44
C ASN A 281 4.61 -13.10 4.81
N LYS A 282 5.46 -12.43 5.60
CA LYS A 282 5.08 -11.82 6.88
C LYS A 282 4.10 -10.66 6.68
N LEU A 283 4.37 -9.79 5.71
CA LEU A 283 3.52 -8.67 5.34
C LEU A 283 2.15 -9.13 4.82
N GLU A 284 2.10 -10.15 3.96
CA GLU A 284 0.84 -10.75 3.49
C GLU A 284 0.03 -11.34 4.66
N LYS A 285 0.68 -12.03 5.61
CA LYS A 285 0.01 -12.53 6.82
C LYS A 285 -0.54 -11.39 7.69
N LEU A 286 0.19 -10.30 7.87
CA LEU A 286 -0.28 -9.12 8.61
C LEU A 286 -1.51 -8.50 7.93
N SER A 287 -1.47 -8.33 6.61
CA SER A 287 -2.59 -7.82 5.80
C SER A 287 -3.85 -8.68 5.89
N LEU A 288 -3.73 -9.98 6.13
CA LEU A 288 -4.87 -10.88 6.29
C LEU A 288 -5.42 -10.95 7.73
N THR A 289 -4.55 -10.82 8.74
CA THR A 289 -4.89 -11.19 10.13
C THR A 289 -4.91 -10.04 11.13
N GLN A 290 -4.16 -8.96 10.92
CA GLN A 290 -3.88 -7.93 11.93
C GLN A 290 -3.74 -6.50 11.34
N ALA A 291 -4.28 -6.23 10.15
CA ALA A 291 -4.15 -4.92 9.49
C ALA A 291 -4.60 -3.73 10.37
N TRP A 292 -5.62 -3.94 11.22
CA TRP A 292 -6.28 -2.90 12.00
C TRP A 292 -5.71 -2.68 13.41
N SER A 293 -4.84 -3.55 13.90
CA SER A 293 -4.09 -3.40 15.16
C SER A 293 -2.63 -2.97 14.92
N LEU A 294 -2.26 -2.77 13.66
CA LEU A 294 -0.90 -2.53 13.22
C LEU A 294 -0.52 -1.06 13.42
N ARG A 295 0.53 -0.82 14.22
CA ARG A 295 1.09 0.54 14.32
C ARG A 295 2.06 0.75 13.18
N GLU A 296 2.17 1.99 12.72
CA GLU A 296 3.19 2.44 11.76
C GLU A 296 4.63 2.06 12.21
N THR A 297 4.88 2.00 13.52
CA THR A 297 6.19 1.55 14.05
C THR A 297 6.52 0.10 13.72
N ASP A 298 5.51 -0.77 13.61
CA ASP A 298 5.66 -2.21 13.37
C ASP A 298 5.95 -2.48 11.87
N LEU A 299 5.48 -1.61 10.97
CA LEU A 299 5.83 -1.61 9.54
C LEU A 299 7.25 -1.12 9.27
N TRP A 300 7.76 -0.21 10.10
CA TRP A 300 9.04 0.44 9.84
C TRP A 300 10.25 -0.50 9.85
N ASP A 301 10.23 -1.55 10.67
CA ASP A 301 11.30 -2.55 10.65
C ASP A 301 11.31 -3.35 9.33
N PHE A 302 10.15 -3.51 8.67
CA PHE A 302 10.08 -4.06 7.32
C PHE A 302 10.56 -3.05 6.27
N GLN A 303 10.11 -1.78 6.34
CA GLN A 303 10.61 -0.70 5.46
C GLN A 303 12.14 -0.64 5.47
N ARG A 304 12.78 -0.57 6.65
CA ARG A 304 14.25 -0.50 6.75
C ARG A 304 14.95 -1.77 6.26
N GLN A 305 14.33 -2.94 6.38
CA GLN A 305 14.89 -4.17 5.84
C GLN A 305 14.83 -4.22 4.31
N LEU A 306 13.77 -3.69 3.70
CA LEU A 306 13.66 -3.51 2.25
C LEU A 306 14.60 -2.43 1.75
N ASP A 307 14.64 -1.26 2.39
CA ASP A 307 15.54 -0.15 2.05
C ASP A 307 16.99 -0.65 2.00
N ARG A 308 17.44 -1.46 2.96
CA ARG A 308 18.79 -2.04 2.97
C ARG A 308 19.08 -3.01 1.83
N VAL A 309 18.07 -3.63 1.23
CA VAL A 309 18.21 -4.52 0.05
C VAL A 309 18.09 -3.71 -1.25
N ASP A 310 17.28 -2.65 -1.25
CA ASP A 310 17.18 -1.71 -2.36
C ASP A 310 18.47 -0.87 -2.51
N GLU A 311 18.98 -0.33 -1.39
CA GLU A 311 20.23 0.42 -1.26
C GLU A 311 21.48 -0.45 -1.52
N SER A 312 21.37 -1.79 -1.62
CA SER A 312 22.51 -2.67 -1.98
C SER A 312 22.66 -2.91 -3.49
N ARG A 313 21.77 -2.34 -4.32
CA ARG A 313 21.84 -2.44 -5.79
C ARG A 313 22.81 -1.40 -6.34
N VAL A 314 23.52 -1.74 -7.43
CA VAL A 314 24.38 -0.80 -8.17
C VAL A 314 23.81 -0.65 -9.57
N ASP A 315 23.53 0.58 -9.99
CA ASP A 315 22.89 0.92 -11.27
C ASP A 315 21.62 0.08 -11.53
N GLY A 316 20.81 -0.09 -10.48
CA GLY A 316 19.58 -0.88 -10.46
C GLY A 316 19.78 -2.40 -10.32
N ASN A 317 20.99 -2.93 -10.51
CA ASN A 317 21.26 -4.37 -10.53
C ASN A 317 21.66 -4.93 -9.16
N PHE A 318 21.20 -6.16 -8.86
CA PHE A 318 21.72 -6.96 -7.75
C PHE A 318 23.06 -7.60 -8.15
N PHE A 319 23.96 -7.76 -7.17
CA PHE A 319 25.27 -8.39 -7.37
C PHE A 319 25.48 -9.54 -6.39
N ASP A 320 26.20 -10.57 -6.81
CA ASP A 320 26.59 -11.68 -5.94
C ASP A 320 27.84 -11.35 -5.10
N ALA A 321 28.23 -12.29 -4.23
CA ALA A 321 29.42 -12.16 -3.37
C ALA A 321 30.76 -12.06 -4.14
N LEU A 322 30.77 -12.29 -5.45
CA LEU A 322 31.93 -12.15 -6.33
C LEU A 322 31.89 -10.86 -7.17
N GLY A 323 30.88 -10.00 -6.96
CA GLY A 323 30.70 -8.77 -7.72
C GLY A 323 30.19 -8.98 -9.15
N ARG A 324 29.48 -10.09 -9.42
CA ARG A 324 28.82 -10.35 -10.71
C ARG A 324 27.35 -9.92 -10.66
N PRO A 325 26.83 -9.23 -11.69
CA PRO A 325 25.42 -8.82 -11.72
C PRO A 325 24.49 -10.04 -11.86
N ALA A 326 23.29 -9.92 -11.33
CA ALA A 326 22.21 -10.89 -11.49
C ALA A 326 21.79 -11.02 -12.96
N GLU A 327 21.53 -12.26 -13.40
CA GLU A 327 20.87 -12.49 -14.69
C GLU A 327 19.44 -11.94 -14.67
N ILE A 328 18.86 -11.73 -15.86
CA ILE A 328 17.53 -11.12 -16.04
C ILE A 328 16.45 -11.82 -15.20
N TYR A 329 16.57 -13.13 -15.00
CA TYR A 329 15.59 -13.92 -14.24
C TYR A 329 15.65 -13.65 -12.73
N GLU A 330 16.82 -13.78 -12.10
CA GLU A 330 17.06 -13.43 -10.70
C GLU A 330 16.73 -11.96 -10.44
N GLN A 331 17.25 -11.06 -11.26
CA GLN A 331 17.04 -9.61 -11.17
C GLN A 331 15.54 -9.28 -11.14
N ARG A 332 14.75 -9.82 -12.07
CA ARG A 332 13.29 -9.60 -12.09
C ARG A 332 12.57 -10.22 -10.90
N THR A 333 12.99 -11.40 -10.43
CA THR A 333 12.35 -12.08 -9.29
C THR A 333 12.59 -11.32 -7.98
N LEU A 334 13.82 -10.88 -7.72
CA LEU A 334 14.17 -10.08 -6.56
C LEU A 334 13.43 -8.73 -6.57
N LEU A 335 13.43 -8.02 -7.72
CA LEU A 335 12.67 -6.78 -7.88
C LEU A 335 11.15 -6.97 -7.76
N TYR A 336 10.61 -8.13 -8.14
CA TYR A 336 9.19 -8.44 -7.92
C TYR A 336 8.89 -8.51 -6.41
N LEU A 337 9.65 -9.31 -5.65
CA LEU A 337 9.45 -9.47 -4.21
C LEU A 337 9.60 -8.15 -3.45
N LEU A 338 10.60 -7.35 -3.82
CA LEU A 338 10.88 -6.04 -3.23
C LEU A 338 9.73 -5.06 -3.48
N ARG A 339 9.28 -4.92 -4.74
CA ARG A 339 8.12 -4.08 -5.10
C ARG A 339 6.81 -4.56 -4.48
N LYS A 340 6.55 -5.86 -4.48
CA LYS A 340 5.37 -6.46 -3.83
C LYS A 340 5.36 -6.17 -2.32
N SER A 341 6.52 -6.23 -1.67
CA SER A 341 6.65 -5.92 -0.24
C SER A 341 6.39 -4.44 0.05
N TYR A 342 6.97 -3.51 -0.71
CA TYR A 342 6.64 -2.08 -0.57
C TYR A 342 5.17 -1.79 -0.85
N ALA A 343 4.54 -2.47 -1.83
CA ALA A 343 3.14 -2.29 -2.14
C ALA A 343 2.22 -2.78 -0.99
N ILE A 344 2.57 -3.88 -0.32
CA ILE A 344 1.82 -4.34 0.87
C ILE A 344 2.03 -3.39 2.05
N ILE A 345 3.25 -2.88 2.29
CA ILE A 345 3.48 -1.88 3.34
C ILE A 345 2.66 -0.62 3.07
N TYR A 346 2.65 -0.13 1.83
CA TYR A 346 1.86 1.02 1.41
C TYR A 346 0.35 0.79 1.61
N GLN A 347 -0.17 -0.37 1.21
CA GLN A 347 -1.57 -0.71 1.44
C GLN A 347 -1.89 -0.82 2.94
N LEU A 348 -0.98 -1.39 3.74
CA LEU A 348 -1.12 -1.48 5.18
C LEU A 348 -1.15 -0.09 5.82
N LEU A 349 -0.27 0.83 5.41
CA LEU A 349 -0.25 2.24 5.86
C LEU A 349 -1.55 2.98 5.53
N LEU A 350 -2.16 2.70 4.36
CA LEU A 350 -3.46 3.25 3.99
C LEU A 350 -4.62 2.69 4.82
N THR A 351 -4.56 1.41 5.21
CA THR A 351 -5.61 0.79 6.04
C THR A 351 -5.41 0.99 7.54
N SER A 352 -4.19 1.34 7.96
CA SER A 352 -3.85 1.58 9.36
C SER A 352 -4.11 3.03 9.73
N GLU A 353 -5.37 3.37 10.01
CA GLU A 353 -5.64 4.44 10.95
C GLU A 353 -5.23 3.92 12.34
N PRO A 354 -4.18 4.45 12.98
CA PRO A 354 -3.67 3.87 14.20
C PRO A 354 -4.52 4.34 15.36
N VAL A 355 -5.40 3.45 15.79
CA VAL A 355 -6.05 3.55 17.08
C VAL A 355 -5.01 3.27 18.16
N SER A 356 -4.81 4.24 19.05
CA SER A 356 -3.91 4.14 20.20
C SER A 356 -4.20 2.90 21.06
N GLU A 357 -3.20 2.40 21.78
CA GLU A 357 -3.33 1.17 22.58
C GLU A 357 -4.50 1.21 23.59
N ALA A 358 -4.84 2.41 24.08
CA ALA A 358 -5.95 2.61 25.01
C ALA A 358 -7.33 2.55 24.33
N LEU A 359 -7.43 2.87 23.03
CA LEU A 359 -8.68 2.79 22.26
C LEU A 359 -8.84 1.47 21.50
N LEU A 360 -7.77 0.67 21.34
CA LEU A 360 -7.83 -0.68 20.73
C LEU A 360 -8.94 -1.58 21.31
N PRO A 361 -9.22 -1.62 22.64
CA PRO A 361 -10.31 -2.44 23.18
C PRO A 361 -11.69 -2.02 22.64
N ILE A 362 -11.90 -0.72 22.41
CA ILE A 362 -13.15 -0.15 21.91
C ILE A 362 -13.27 -0.44 20.42
N TYR A 363 -12.21 -0.12 19.66
CA TYR A 363 -12.16 -0.35 18.22
C TYR A 363 -12.41 -1.82 17.84
N ASN A 364 -11.76 -2.77 18.52
CA ASN A 364 -11.97 -4.20 18.26
C ASN A 364 -13.42 -4.65 18.54
N GLN A 365 -14.09 -4.07 19.55
CA GLN A 365 -15.51 -4.34 19.82
C GLN A 365 -16.40 -3.80 18.70
N LEU A 366 -16.14 -2.58 18.22
CA LEU A 366 -16.90 -1.99 17.10
C LEU A 366 -16.64 -2.73 15.78
N THR A 367 -15.41 -3.11 15.46
CA THR A 367 -15.10 -3.93 14.28
C THR A 367 -15.84 -5.28 14.32
N THR A 368 -15.99 -5.87 15.51
CA THR A 368 -16.75 -7.12 15.69
C THR A 368 -18.25 -6.89 15.49
N LEU A 369 -18.82 -5.82 16.09
CA LEU A 369 -20.22 -5.44 15.89
C LEU A 369 -20.54 -5.17 14.42
N ARG A 370 -19.70 -4.40 13.71
CA ARG A 370 -19.84 -4.11 12.28
C ARG A 370 -19.91 -5.40 11.45
N LYS A 371 -19.04 -6.39 11.73
CA LYS A 371 -19.07 -7.68 11.05
C LYS A 371 -20.38 -8.43 11.30
N CYS A 372 -20.82 -8.53 12.55
CA CYS A 372 -22.06 -9.21 12.87
C CYS A 372 -23.29 -8.52 12.26
N LEU A 373 -23.37 -7.19 12.27
CA LEU A 373 -24.44 -6.43 11.64
C LEU A 373 -24.46 -6.62 10.11
N LEU A 374 -23.29 -6.62 9.45
CA LEU A 374 -23.19 -6.91 8.02
C LEU A 374 -23.55 -8.36 7.68
N GLU A 375 -23.24 -9.33 8.54
CA GLU A 375 -23.65 -10.73 8.38
C GLU A 375 -25.18 -10.89 8.53
N VAL A 376 -25.79 -10.23 9.52
CA VAL A 376 -27.26 -10.16 9.67
C VAL A 376 -27.91 -9.56 8.41
N LYS A 377 -27.41 -8.42 7.92
CA LYS A 377 -27.91 -7.79 6.68
C LYS A 377 -27.78 -8.72 5.46
N LYS A 378 -26.66 -9.44 5.35
CA LYS A 378 -26.42 -10.41 4.26
C LYS A 378 -27.31 -11.65 4.34
N LEU A 379 -27.75 -12.04 5.54
CA LEU A 379 -28.66 -13.18 5.76
C LEU A 379 -30.15 -12.82 5.60
N GLY A 380 -30.48 -11.57 5.24
CA GLY A 380 -31.84 -11.11 5.01
C GLY A 380 -32.43 -10.23 6.11
N GLY A 381 -31.62 -9.76 7.06
CA GLY A 381 -32.06 -8.89 8.15
C GLY A 381 -32.50 -9.67 9.39
N VAL A 382 -33.42 -9.09 10.17
CA VAL A 382 -34.02 -9.70 11.37
C VAL A 382 -35.54 -9.80 11.22
N SER A 383 -36.17 -10.78 11.87
CA SER A 383 -37.64 -10.92 11.80
C SER A 383 -38.38 -9.95 12.72
N SER A 384 -37.70 -9.42 13.73
CA SER A 384 -38.23 -8.41 14.64
C SER A 384 -37.15 -7.40 15.07
N PRO A 385 -37.47 -6.10 15.18
CA PRO A 385 -36.59 -5.08 15.79
C PRO A 385 -36.04 -5.46 17.16
N ARG A 386 -36.73 -6.34 17.91
CA ARG A 386 -36.28 -6.83 19.23
C ARG A 386 -34.99 -7.66 19.14
N GLU A 387 -34.73 -8.33 18.02
CA GLU A 387 -33.51 -9.11 17.81
C GLU A 387 -32.25 -8.22 17.72
N LEU A 388 -32.41 -6.93 17.38
CA LEU A 388 -31.31 -5.96 17.35
C LEU A 388 -30.94 -5.41 18.72
N TYR A 389 -31.78 -5.63 19.75
CA TYR A 389 -31.57 -5.08 21.10
C TYR A 389 -30.19 -5.38 21.71
N PRO A 390 -29.58 -6.58 21.58
CA PRO A 390 -28.23 -6.84 22.07
C PRO A 390 -27.16 -5.97 21.39
N TYR A 391 -27.29 -5.71 20.09
CA TYR A 391 -26.38 -4.83 19.34
C TYR A 391 -26.56 -3.38 19.78
N SER A 392 -27.79 -2.89 19.86
CA SER A 392 -28.10 -1.53 20.32
C SER A 392 -27.62 -1.30 21.76
N MET A 393 -27.81 -2.27 22.66
CA MET A 393 -27.28 -2.19 24.03
C MET A 393 -25.74 -2.13 24.05
N LYS A 394 -25.07 -2.90 23.19
CA LYS A 394 -23.61 -2.89 23.13
C LYS A 394 -23.06 -1.59 22.53
N LEU A 395 -23.71 -1.02 21.51
CA LEU A 395 -23.35 0.27 20.92
C LEU A 395 -23.52 1.42 21.91
N ASN A 396 -24.68 1.52 22.56
CA ASN A 396 -24.90 2.51 23.62
C ASN A 396 -23.92 2.34 24.80
N SER A 397 -23.58 1.09 25.17
CA SER A 397 -22.56 0.82 26.19
C SER A 397 -21.16 1.31 25.80
N ILE A 398 -20.85 1.40 24.50
CA ILE A 398 -19.59 1.95 24.00
C ILE A 398 -19.67 3.48 23.91
N ASP A 399 -20.77 4.03 23.40
CA ASP A 399 -20.97 5.48 23.31
C ASP A 399 -20.90 6.16 24.70
N ASN A 400 -21.51 5.54 25.72
CA ASN A 400 -21.43 5.96 27.13
C ASN A 400 -20.02 5.95 27.74
N MET A 401 -18.99 5.43 27.05
CA MET A 401 -17.59 5.55 27.47
C MET A 401 -16.97 6.91 27.09
N ARG A 402 -17.70 7.75 26.34
CA ARG A 402 -17.26 9.09 25.94
C ARG A 402 -17.50 10.12 27.04
N ILE A 403 -16.60 11.09 27.13
CA ILE A 403 -16.71 12.31 27.91
C ILE A 403 -16.70 13.47 26.90
N ASP A 404 -17.70 14.35 26.94
CA ASP A 404 -17.90 15.45 25.98
C ASP A 404 -17.76 15.03 24.49
N GLY A 405 -18.31 13.85 24.17
CA GLY A 405 -18.29 13.26 22.82
C GLY A 405 -16.97 12.62 22.39
N LYS A 406 -15.95 12.56 23.27
CA LYS A 406 -14.63 11.99 22.99
C LYS A 406 -14.32 10.81 23.92
N PHE A 407 -13.57 9.83 23.45
CA PHE A 407 -13.01 8.81 24.34
C PHE A 407 -11.75 9.41 24.99
N MET A 408 -11.65 9.33 26.32
CA MET A 408 -10.60 9.99 27.11
C MET A 408 -9.78 8.97 27.90
N VAL A 409 -8.49 9.25 28.11
CA VAL A 409 -7.59 8.43 28.93
C VAL A 409 -6.86 9.34 29.91
N GLY A 410 -7.32 9.35 31.16
CA GLY A 410 -6.99 10.44 32.06
C GLY A 410 -7.55 11.76 31.50
N ASP A 411 -6.72 12.79 31.42
CA ASP A 411 -7.07 14.10 30.90
C ASP A 411 -6.74 14.28 29.40
N GLU A 412 -6.21 13.26 28.72
CA GLU A 412 -5.76 13.32 27.33
C GLU A 412 -6.74 12.64 26.35
N ILE A 413 -6.85 13.21 25.14
CA ILE A 413 -7.59 12.62 24.00
C ILE A 413 -6.62 11.69 23.25
N PRO A 414 -6.88 10.36 23.17
CA PRO A 414 -5.95 9.44 22.53
C PRO A 414 -6.04 9.44 20.99
N ASP A 415 -4.92 9.09 20.34
CA ASP A 415 -4.85 8.94 18.89
C ASP A 415 -5.85 7.89 18.35
N GLY A 416 -6.39 8.18 17.16
CA GLY A 416 -7.42 7.37 16.49
C GLY A 416 -8.86 7.67 16.93
N GLN A 417 -9.08 8.73 17.71
CA GLN A 417 -10.42 9.18 18.12
C GLN A 417 -11.41 9.28 16.95
N GLY A 418 -11.01 9.87 15.82
CA GLY A 418 -11.86 10.00 14.63
C GLY A 418 -12.30 8.66 14.07
N SER A 419 -11.36 7.71 13.93
CA SER A 419 -11.58 6.35 13.44
C SER A 419 -12.58 5.56 14.30
N VAL A 420 -12.45 5.65 15.62
CA VAL A 420 -13.38 4.98 16.56
C VAL A 420 -14.74 5.68 16.53
N THR A 421 -14.79 7.00 16.33
CA THR A 421 -16.04 7.73 16.18
C THR A 421 -16.78 7.36 14.90
N GLN A 422 -16.12 7.42 13.73
CA GLN A 422 -16.72 7.01 12.46
C GLN A 422 -17.17 5.55 12.51
N LEU A 423 -16.36 4.64 13.06
CA LEU A 423 -16.73 3.23 13.14
C LEU A 423 -17.93 2.98 14.08
N LEU A 424 -18.11 3.80 15.12
CA LEU A 424 -19.31 3.74 15.97
C LEU A 424 -20.54 4.28 15.24
N GLU A 425 -20.41 5.39 14.51
CA GLU A 425 -21.46 5.97 13.67
C GLU A 425 -21.91 4.97 12.59
N GLU A 426 -20.98 4.38 11.83
CA GLU A 426 -21.26 3.31 10.86
C GLU A 426 -22.01 2.12 11.48
N CYS A 427 -21.72 1.75 12.73
CA CYS A 427 -22.44 0.68 13.41
C CYS A 427 -23.84 1.10 13.87
N PHE A 428 -24.05 2.35 14.28
CA PHE A 428 -25.39 2.88 14.57
C PHE A 428 -26.24 2.96 13.30
N ASP A 429 -25.67 3.45 12.19
CA ASP A 429 -26.35 3.51 10.89
C ASP A 429 -26.78 2.11 10.43
N LEU A 430 -25.87 1.13 10.43
CA LEU A 430 -26.19 -0.26 10.07
C LEU A 430 -27.28 -0.87 10.97
N ALA A 431 -27.27 -0.56 12.28
CA ALA A 431 -28.29 -1.04 13.21
C ALA A 431 -29.65 -0.33 13.02
N TYR A 432 -29.64 0.93 12.57
CA TYR A 432 -30.83 1.70 12.25
C TYR A 432 -31.47 1.26 10.93
N GLU A 433 -30.67 1.05 9.87
CA GLU A 433 -31.12 0.45 8.60
C GLU A 433 -31.80 -0.90 8.83
N LEU A 434 -31.13 -1.84 9.49
CA LEU A 434 -31.67 -3.16 9.81
C LEU A 434 -32.94 -3.13 10.65
N ARG A 435 -33.11 -2.08 11.46
CA ARG A 435 -34.32 -1.89 12.27
C ARG A 435 -35.48 -1.42 11.40
N ASN A 436 -35.25 -0.45 10.52
CA ASN A 436 -36.28 0.05 9.61
C ASN A 436 -36.72 -1.07 8.65
N ASP A 437 -35.78 -1.81 8.05
CA ASP A 437 -36.06 -2.96 7.19
C ASP A 437 -37.00 -3.99 7.88
N ALA A 438 -36.83 -4.20 9.19
CA ALA A 438 -37.65 -5.10 9.99
C ALA A 438 -39.02 -4.50 10.40
N GLU A 439 -39.09 -3.19 10.68
CA GLU A 439 -40.36 -2.49 10.95
C GLU A 439 -41.24 -2.46 9.68
N ASP A 440 -40.65 -2.19 8.52
CA ASP A 440 -41.30 -2.21 7.20
C ASP A 440 -41.77 -3.63 6.81
N SER A 441 -40.93 -4.65 7.04
CA SER A 441 -41.32 -6.05 6.80
C SER A 441 -42.49 -6.49 7.70
N SER A 442 -42.45 -6.13 8.99
CA SER A 442 -43.51 -6.50 9.94
C SER A 442 -44.84 -5.79 9.70
N SER A 443 -44.82 -4.57 9.12
CA SER A 443 -46.04 -3.84 8.77
C SER A 443 -46.66 -4.35 7.47
N ALA A 444 -45.83 -4.73 6.47
CA ALA A 444 -46.30 -5.40 5.27
C ALA A 444 -46.97 -6.77 5.56
N GLU A 445 -46.45 -7.54 6.51
CA GLU A 445 -47.10 -8.79 6.96
C GLU A 445 -48.43 -8.53 7.69
N ALA A 446 -48.52 -7.46 8.49
CA ALA A 446 -49.76 -7.12 9.20
C ALA A 446 -50.90 -6.72 8.24
N GLU A 447 -50.61 -5.92 7.21
CA GLU A 447 -51.60 -5.50 6.19
C GLU A 447 -52.06 -6.65 5.29
N ALA A 448 -51.29 -7.74 5.18
CA ALA A 448 -51.63 -8.90 4.37
C ALA A 448 -52.68 -9.84 5.00
N THR A 449 -53.14 -9.59 6.24
CA THR A 449 -54.09 -10.46 6.96
C THR A 449 -55.55 -10.02 6.74
N PRO A 450 -56.41 -10.76 6.01
CA PRO A 450 -57.79 -10.31 5.74
C PRO A 450 -58.71 -10.47 6.96
N GLN A 451 -59.53 -9.46 7.23
CA GLN A 451 -60.64 -9.58 8.19
C GLN A 451 -61.82 -10.38 7.60
N SER A 452 -61.94 -11.63 8.00
CA SER A 452 -63.17 -12.44 7.98
C SER A 452 -63.08 -13.39 9.18
N GLU A 453 -64.10 -13.59 10.01
CA GLU A 453 -65.52 -13.76 9.67
C GLU A 453 -66.45 -13.04 10.66
N THR A 454 -67.54 -12.43 10.16
CA THR A 454 -68.70 -12.06 10.99
C THR A 454 -69.62 -13.27 11.16
N PRO A 455 -70.07 -13.63 12.38
CA PRO A 455 -70.97 -14.77 12.58
C PRO A 455 -72.37 -14.50 12.03
N SER A 456 -72.89 -15.40 11.21
CA SER A 456 -74.30 -15.39 10.77
C SER A 456 -75.22 -15.94 11.87
N GLU A 457 -76.29 -15.20 12.22
CA GLU A 457 -77.32 -15.66 13.16
C GLU A 457 -78.10 -16.89 12.65
N PRO A 458 -78.56 -17.80 13.54
CA PRO A 458 -79.33 -18.97 13.16
C PRO A 458 -80.82 -18.63 12.97
N VAL A 459 -81.41 -19.12 11.87
CA VAL A 459 -82.86 -19.07 11.63
C VAL A 459 -83.57 -20.09 12.53
N VAL A 460 -84.52 -19.62 13.34
CA VAL A 460 -85.41 -20.46 14.15
C VAL A 460 -86.48 -21.10 13.26
N ALA A 461 -86.69 -22.41 13.41
CA ALA A 461 -87.84 -23.11 12.86
C ALA A 461 -88.80 -23.50 13.99
N GLU A 462 -90.04 -23.02 13.93
CA GLU A 462 -91.13 -23.52 14.77
C GLU A 462 -91.90 -24.63 14.04
N SER A 463 -92.10 -25.74 14.76
CA SER A 463 -93.17 -26.78 14.66
C SER A 463 -93.66 -27.22 13.28
#